data_AF-A0A538P453-F1
#
_entry.id   AF-A0A538P453-F1
#
_cell.length_a   1.000
_cell.length_b   1.000
_cell.length_c   1.000
_cell.angle_alpha   90.00
_cell.angle_beta   90.00
_cell.angle_gamma   90.00
#
_symmetry.space_group_name_H-M   'P 1'
#
loop_
_entity.id
_entity.type
_entity.pdbx_description
1 polymer ?
#
loop_
_entity_poly.entity_id
_entity_poly.type
_entity_poly.pdbx_seq_one_letter_code
_entity_poly.pdbx_strand_id
1 'polypeptide(L)'
;MKHSCRNRNAKALRDDEARDFLREQNWREILPQVPDTEILVRVLESDLRPSEAASLNAFMATLSPPDEALVSSWLLQKVPPNAGTMVEKWWLGIRQAVLRRQLEVAQNRIKRPQLSTGDVVNLQKQILDLQEQLHELSEFSPARVADG
;
A
#
# COMPACT_ATOMS: atom_id res chain seq x y z
N MET A 1 -10.76 -15.56 9.38
CA MET A 1 -11.20 -14.14 9.50
C MET A 1 -10.02 -13.15 9.39
N LYS A 2 -9.18 -13.23 8.33
CA LYS A 2 -7.98 -12.36 8.19
C LYS A 2 -8.07 -11.29 7.08
N HIS A 3 -9.08 -11.34 6.21
CA HIS A 3 -9.28 -10.37 5.12
C HIS A 3 -9.86 -9.01 5.56
N SER A 4 -10.35 -8.88 6.81
CA SER A 4 -11.19 -7.74 7.25
C SER A 4 -10.43 -6.47 7.68
N CYS A 5 -9.11 -6.54 7.89
CA CYS A 5 -8.35 -5.39 8.41
C CYS A 5 -7.64 -4.56 7.33
N ARG A 6 -7.32 -5.10 6.15
CA ARG A 6 -6.52 -4.38 5.13
C ARG A 6 -7.35 -3.63 4.08
N ASN A 7 -8.53 -4.15 3.70
CA ASN A 7 -9.41 -3.48 2.74
C ASN A 7 -10.25 -2.34 3.33
N ARG A 8 -10.11 -2.09 4.64
CA ARG A 8 -10.86 -1.04 5.35
C ARG A 8 -10.48 0.37 4.92
N ASN A 9 -9.32 0.54 4.30
CA ASN A 9 -8.81 1.83 3.81
C ASN A 9 -9.17 2.09 2.35
N ALA A 10 -9.69 1.10 1.63
CA ALA A 10 -10.26 1.30 0.30
C ALA A 10 -11.24 2.48 0.34
N LYS A 11 -12.04 2.58 1.41
CA LYS A 11 -12.97 3.71 1.60
C LYS A 11 -12.45 5.11 1.60
N ALA A 12 -11.19 5.28 1.96
CA ALA A 12 -10.56 6.57 1.90
C ALA A 12 -10.18 6.94 0.45
N LEU A 13 -10.07 5.98 -0.47
CA LEU A 13 -9.85 6.23 -1.91
C LEU A 13 -11.08 6.76 -2.66
N ARG A 14 -12.23 6.94 -1.99
CA ARG A 14 -13.37 7.71 -2.57
C ARG A 14 -13.15 9.21 -2.49
N ASP A 15 -12.28 9.62 -1.58
CA ASP A 15 -11.83 11.00 -1.51
C ASP A 15 -10.85 11.26 -2.65
N ASP A 16 -11.05 12.37 -3.35
CA ASP A 16 -10.29 12.69 -4.56
C ASP A 16 -8.84 13.04 -4.20
N GLU A 17 -8.64 13.83 -3.14
CA GLU A 17 -7.33 14.22 -2.62
C GLU A 17 -6.54 13.00 -2.12
N ALA A 18 -7.18 12.11 -1.37
CA ALA A 18 -6.54 10.89 -0.89
C ALA A 18 -6.12 9.95 -2.04
N ARG A 19 -6.88 9.94 -3.13
CA ARG A 19 -6.55 9.15 -4.32
C ARG A 19 -5.43 9.79 -5.12
N ASP A 20 -5.48 11.10 -5.32
CA ASP A 20 -4.46 11.85 -6.06
C ASP A 20 -3.10 11.71 -5.36
N PHE A 21 -3.08 11.89 -4.03
CA PHE A 21 -1.90 11.62 -3.20
C PHE A 21 -1.30 10.26 -3.50
N LEU A 22 -2.13 9.18 -3.52
CA LEU A 22 -1.64 7.85 -3.82
C LEU A 22 -1.16 7.69 -5.25
N ARG A 23 -1.81 8.34 -6.22
CA ARG A 23 -1.43 8.28 -7.64
C ARG A 23 -0.05 8.86 -7.88
N GLU A 24 0.35 9.87 -7.10
CA GLU A 24 1.69 10.44 -7.10
C GLU A 24 2.76 9.52 -6.47
N GLN A 25 2.35 8.46 -5.77
CA GLN A 25 3.27 7.50 -5.14
C GLN A 25 3.67 6.35 -6.08
N ASN A 26 4.65 5.56 -5.66
CA ASN A 26 5.06 4.33 -6.36
C ASN A 26 4.13 3.13 -6.07
N TRP A 27 2.81 3.35 -6.10
CA TRP A 27 1.79 2.32 -5.81
C TRP A 27 1.85 1.12 -6.76
N ARG A 28 2.21 1.35 -8.03
CA ARG A 28 2.35 0.31 -9.05
C ARG A 28 3.42 -0.73 -8.71
N GLU A 29 4.46 -0.34 -7.98
CA GLU A 29 5.54 -1.25 -7.60
C GLU A 29 5.30 -1.90 -6.24
N ILE A 30 4.70 -1.17 -5.30
CA ILE A 30 4.57 -1.61 -3.90
C ILE A 30 3.31 -2.45 -3.68
N LEU A 31 2.15 -2.01 -4.18
CA LEU A 31 0.88 -2.74 -3.96
C LEU A 31 0.92 -4.19 -4.46
N PRO A 32 1.44 -4.55 -5.65
CA PRO A 32 1.46 -5.96 -6.09
C PRO A 32 2.30 -6.88 -5.18
N GLN A 33 3.18 -6.34 -4.34
CA GLN A 33 3.95 -7.12 -3.36
C GLN A 33 3.14 -7.43 -2.09
N VAL A 34 1.98 -6.79 -1.92
CA VAL A 34 1.10 -6.89 -0.75
C VAL A 34 -0.14 -7.71 -1.10
N PRO A 35 -0.46 -8.77 -0.33
CA PRO A 35 -1.67 -9.55 -0.57
C PRO A 35 -2.94 -8.71 -0.37
N ASP A 36 -3.99 -9.05 -1.10
CA ASP A 36 -5.33 -8.44 -1.02
C ASP A 36 -5.39 -6.96 -1.45
N THR A 37 -4.47 -6.53 -2.31
CA THR A 37 -4.45 -5.16 -2.87
C THR A 37 -4.84 -5.08 -4.34
N GLU A 38 -5.15 -6.22 -4.97
CA GLU A 38 -5.49 -6.30 -6.41
C GLU A 38 -6.64 -5.36 -6.78
N ILE A 39 -7.68 -5.30 -5.94
CA ILE A 39 -8.80 -4.37 -6.14
C ILE A 39 -8.37 -2.91 -6.03
N LEU A 40 -7.42 -2.58 -5.14
CA LEU A 40 -6.91 -1.22 -4.97
C LEU A 40 -6.06 -0.80 -6.17
N VAL A 41 -5.24 -1.72 -6.70
CA VAL A 41 -4.49 -1.51 -7.94
C VAL A 41 -5.46 -1.20 -9.08
N ARG A 42 -6.52 -2.00 -9.25
CA ARG A 42 -7.54 -1.74 -10.28
C ARG A 42 -8.26 -0.40 -10.09
N VAL A 43 -8.59 -0.02 -8.86
CA VAL A 43 -9.20 1.29 -8.57
C VAL A 43 -8.26 2.44 -8.92
N LEU A 44 -6.96 2.31 -8.65
CA LEU A 44 -5.97 3.34 -8.97
C LEU A 44 -5.64 3.39 -10.47
N GLU A 45 -5.64 2.24 -11.15
CA GLU A 45 -5.49 2.15 -12.61
C GLU A 45 -6.69 2.68 -13.37
N SER A 46 -7.89 2.48 -12.83
CA SER A 46 -9.12 3.00 -13.41
C SER A 46 -9.25 4.49 -13.12
N ASP A 47 -9.71 5.30 -14.07
CA ASP A 47 -10.12 6.69 -13.81
C ASP A 47 -11.50 6.72 -13.11
N LEU A 48 -11.62 5.97 -12.00
CA LEU A 48 -12.86 5.83 -11.27
C LEU A 48 -13.23 7.20 -10.70
N ARG A 49 -14.31 7.82 -11.15
CA ARG A 49 -14.84 9.06 -10.59
C ARG A 49 -16.02 8.71 -9.68
N PRO A 50 -15.84 8.70 -8.35
CA PRO A 50 -16.83 8.20 -7.40
C PRO A 50 -18.07 9.09 -7.33
N SER A 51 -17.97 10.33 -7.83
CA SER A 51 -19.07 11.28 -7.97
C SER A 51 -19.87 11.10 -9.27
N GLU A 52 -19.37 10.31 -10.22
CA GLU A 52 -20.02 10.05 -11.51
C GLU A 52 -20.54 8.62 -11.61
N ALA A 53 -21.86 8.47 -11.64
CA ALA A 53 -22.51 7.15 -11.72
C ALA A 53 -22.10 6.35 -12.97
N ALA A 54 -21.86 7.03 -14.10
CA ALA A 54 -21.41 6.38 -15.34
C ALA A 54 -20.01 5.77 -15.20
N SER A 55 -19.07 6.50 -14.59
CA SER A 55 -17.72 6.01 -14.32
C SER A 55 -17.74 4.84 -13.33
N LEU A 56 -18.57 4.94 -12.29
CA LEU A 56 -18.74 3.87 -11.31
C LEU A 56 -19.30 2.58 -11.94
N ASN A 57 -20.35 2.68 -12.76
CA ASN A 57 -20.94 1.53 -13.44
C ASN A 57 -19.97 0.90 -14.45
N ALA A 58 -19.22 1.71 -15.20
CA ALA A 58 -18.20 1.22 -16.11
C ALA A 58 -17.09 0.46 -15.35
N PHE A 59 -16.68 0.97 -14.18
CA PHE A 59 -15.74 0.27 -13.32
C PHE A 59 -16.31 -1.04 -12.78
N MET A 60 -17.54 -1.04 -12.24
CA MET A 60 -18.18 -2.25 -11.72
C MET A 60 -18.29 -3.36 -12.79
N ALA A 61 -18.58 -3.00 -14.04
CA ALA A 61 -18.64 -3.95 -15.16
C ALA A 61 -17.29 -4.64 -15.47
N THR A 62 -16.16 -4.10 -15.00
CA THR A 62 -14.81 -4.69 -15.17
C THR A 62 -14.45 -5.65 -14.03
N LEU A 63 -15.26 -5.68 -12.96
CA LEU A 63 -15.00 -6.46 -11.76
C LEU A 63 -15.60 -7.86 -11.85
N SER A 64 -14.98 -8.79 -11.13
CA SER A 64 -15.57 -10.10 -10.90
C SER A 64 -16.69 -9.99 -9.86
N PRO A 65 -17.70 -10.89 -9.84
CA PRO A 65 -18.77 -10.87 -8.83
C PRO A 65 -18.31 -10.71 -7.36
N PRO A 66 -17.23 -11.38 -6.89
CA PRO A 66 -16.74 -11.14 -5.52
C PRO A 66 -16.15 -9.74 -5.31
N ASP A 67 -15.47 -9.18 -6.31
CA ASP A 67 -14.90 -7.84 -6.25
C ASP A 67 -15.99 -6.77 -6.31
N GLU A 68 -17.03 -6.99 -7.13
CA GLU A 68 -18.19 -6.12 -7.23
C GLU A 68 -18.93 -6.03 -5.90
N ALA A 69 -19.16 -7.18 -5.22
CA ALA A 69 -19.77 -7.21 -3.90
C ALA A 69 -18.92 -6.48 -2.85
N LEU A 70 -17.59 -6.60 -2.93
CA LEU A 70 -16.67 -5.90 -2.05
C LEU A 70 -16.69 -4.39 -2.27
N VAL A 71 -16.62 -3.93 -3.52
CA VAL A 71 -16.69 -2.51 -3.89
C VAL A 71 -18.05 -1.93 -3.52
N SER A 72 -19.14 -2.65 -3.79
CA SER A 72 -20.50 -2.25 -3.41
C SER A 72 -20.66 -2.06 -1.90
N SER A 73 -20.15 -3.01 -1.11
CA SER A 73 -20.18 -2.92 0.36
C SER A 73 -19.40 -1.71 0.87
N TRP A 74 -18.29 -1.37 0.22
CA TRP A 74 -17.53 -0.16 0.52
C TRP A 74 -18.31 1.11 0.08
N LEU A 75 -18.91 1.18 -1.10
CA LEU A 75 -19.65 2.37 -1.57
C LEU A 75 -20.79 2.79 -0.65
N LEU A 76 -21.38 1.84 0.08
CA LEU A 76 -22.42 2.09 1.09
C LEU A 76 -21.86 2.69 2.39
N GLN A 77 -20.54 2.62 2.63
CA GLN A 77 -19.88 3.19 3.80
C GLN A 77 -19.57 4.67 3.59
N LYS A 78 -19.72 5.45 4.67
CA LYS A 78 -19.34 6.86 4.69
C LYS A 78 -17.82 7.02 4.54
N VAL A 79 -17.42 8.00 3.71
CA VAL A 79 -16.03 8.44 3.62
C VAL A 79 -15.64 9.05 4.98
N PRO A 80 -14.53 8.60 5.59
CA PRO A 80 -14.07 9.19 6.84
C PRO A 80 -13.67 10.65 6.61
N PRO A 81 -13.94 11.56 7.56
CA PRO A 81 -13.63 12.99 7.42
C PRO A 81 -12.13 13.29 7.30
N ASN A 82 -11.26 12.34 7.64
CA ASN A 82 -9.81 12.42 7.58
C ASN A 82 -9.23 11.42 6.56
N ALA A 83 -9.91 11.23 5.43
CA ALA A 83 -9.53 10.26 4.40
C ALA A 83 -8.08 10.42 3.92
N GLY A 84 -7.63 11.65 3.63
CA GLY A 84 -6.25 11.94 3.23
C GLY A 84 -5.21 11.42 4.23
N THR A 85 -5.30 11.86 5.49
CA THR A 85 -4.39 11.40 6.56
C THR A 85 -4.48 9.89 6.82
N MET A 86 -5.66 9.29 6.67
CA MET A 86 -5.81 7.85 6.81
C MET A 86 -5.09 7.09 5.69
N VAL A 87 -5.21 7.56 4.44
CA VAL A 87 -4.51 6.98 3.29
C VAL A 87 -3.01 7.14 3.44
N GLU A 88 -2.53 8.31 3.82
CA GLU A 88 -1.11 8.57 4.04
C GLU A 88 -0.52 7.62 5.08
N LYS A 89 -1.15 7.53 6.27
CA LYS A 89 -0.71 6.60 7.33
C LYS A 89 -0.76 5.15 6.89
N TRP A 90 -1.81 4.77 6.16
CA TRP A 90 -1.92 3.42 5.62
C TRP A 90 -0.79 3.14 4.61
N TRP A 91 -0.54 4.07 3.70
CA TRP A 91 0.49 3.98 2.67
C TRP A 91 1.89 3.85 3.27
N LEU A 92 2.21 4.67 4.28
CA LEU A 92 3.44 4.56 5.06
C LEU A 92 3.58 3.17 5.70
N GLY A 93 2.51 2.67 6.33
CA GLY A 93 2.50 1.32 6.91
C GLY A 93 2.71 0.22 5.86
N ILE A 94 2.17 0.36 4.66
CA ILE A 94 2.40 -0.55 3.54
C ILE A 94 3.86 -0.52 3.09
N ARG A 95 4.43 0.67 2.86
CA ARG A 95 5.85 0.83 2.47
C ARG A 95 6.77 0.21 3.51
N GLN A 96 6.52 0.46 4.80
CA GLN A 96 7.29 -0.14 5.89
C GLN A 96 7.18 -1.67 5.90
N ALA A 97 5.98 -2.22 5.71
CA ALA A 97 5.79 -3.67 5.68
C ALA A 97 6.53 -4.34 4.51
N VAL A 98 6.52 -3.70 3.33
CA VAL A 98 7.24 -4.18 2.15
C VAL A 98 8.74 -4.15 2.36
N LEU A 99 9.29 -3.03 2.84
CA LEU A 99 10.73 -2.91 3.12
C LEU A 99 11.20 -3.87 4.20
N ARG A 100 10.43 -4.05 5.29
CA ARG A 100 10.72 -5.07 6.32
C ARG A 100 10.77 -6.46 5.71
N ARG A 101 9.81 -6.81 4.87
CA ARG A 101 9.80 -8.10 4.19
C ARG A 101 11.02 -8.28 3.27
N GLN A 102 11.39 -7.26 2.51
CA GLN A 102 12.59 -7.31 1.66
C GLN A 102 13.86 -7.47 2.49
N LEU A 103 13.96 -6.75 3.61
CA LEU A 103 15.06 -6.86 4.55
C LEU A 103 15.15 -8.28 5.13
N GLU A 104 14.03 -8.86 5.56
CA GLU A 104 13.96 -10.24 6.04
C GLU A 104 14.43 -11.23 4.95
N VAL A 105 14.00 -11.05 3.70
CA VAL A 105 14.44 -11.89 2.58
C VAL A 105 15.96 -11.77 2.34
N ALA A 106 16.51 -10.55 2.34
CA ALA A 106 17.94 -10.32 2.16
C ALA A 106 18.76 -10.93 3.32
N GLN A 107 18.32 -10.75 4.56
CA GLN A 107 18.93 -11.35 5.75
C GLN A 107 18.86 -12.88 5.77
N ASN A 108 17.81 -13.48 5.21
CA ASN A 108 17.75 -14.93 5.04
C ASN A 108 18.66 -15.41 3.91
N ARG A 109 18.76 -14.64 2.81
CA ARG A 109 19.61 -14.96 1.67
C ARG A 109 21.09 -14.96 2.04
N ILE A 110 21.57 -13.98 2.80
CA ILE A 110 22.98 -13.89 3.19
C ILE A 110 23.44 -15.06 4.09
N LYS A 111 22.50 -15.71 4.79
CA LYS A 111 22.78 -16.89 5.63
C LYS A 111 22.91 -18.18 4.82
N ARG A 112 22.63 -18.16 3.50
CA ARG A 112 22.70 -19.37 2.67
C ARG A 112 24.16 -19.76 2.42
N PRO A 113 24.49 -21.06 2.50
CA PRO A 113 25.79 -21.54 2.05
C PRO A 113 25.89 -21.39 0.52
N GLN A 114 27.12 -21.27 0.00
CA GLN A 114 27.45 -21.14 -1.44
C GLN A 114 27.24 -19.75 -2.07
N LEU A 115 27.33 -18.67 -1.30
CA LEU A 115 27.41 -17.32 -1.85
C LEU A 115 28.85 -16.99 -2.26
N SER A 116 29.03 -16.33 -3.39
CA SER A 116 30.33 -15.75 -3.75
C SER A 116 30.60 -14.52 -2.88
N THR A 117 31.87 -14.15 -2.74
CA THR A 117 32.26 -12.91 -2.02
C THR A 117 31.53 -11.67 -2.56
N GLY A 118 31.36 -11.57 -3.89
CA GLY A 118 30.59 -10.50 -4.53
C GLY A 118 29.11 -10.48 -4.14
N ASP A 119 28.47 -11.66 -4.07
CA ASP A 119 27.06 -11.78 -3.63
C ASP A 119 26.89 -11.34 -2.18
N VAL A 120 27.83 -11.73 -1.30
CA VAL A 120 27.82 -11.34 0.11
C VAL A 120 27.92 -9.82 0.26
N VAL A 121 28.88 -9.17 -0.42
CA VAL A 121 29.04 -7.71 -0.35
C VAL A 121 27.81 -6.99 -0.90
N ASN A 122 27.24 -7.47 -2.01
CA ASN A 122 26.03 -6.90 -2.58
C ASN A 122 24.81 -7.03 -1.63
N LEU A 123 24.65 -8.19 -1.00
CA LEU A 123 23.59 -8.42 0.00
C LEU A 123 23.78 -7.58 1.26
N GLN A 124 25.02 -7.40 1.74
CA GLN A 124 25.31 -6.52 2.89
C GLN A 124 24.95 -5.07 2.57
N LYS A 125 25.32 -4.59 1.37
CA LYS A 125 24.94 -3.25 0.91
C LYS A 125 23.42 -3.10 0.84
N GLN A 126 22.73 -4.07 0.25
CA GLN A 126 21.28 -4.06 0.16
C GLN A 126 20.61 -4.08 1.54
N ILE A 127 21.13 -4.84 2.50
CA ILE A 127 20.62 -4.87 3.88
C ILE A 127 20.78 -3.50 4.53
N LEU A 128 21.95 -2.86 4.40
CA LEU A 128 22.21 -1.53 4.97
C LEU A 128 21.26 -0.48 4.38
N ASP A 129 21.12 -0.46 3.06
CA ASP A 129 20.25 0.46 2.33
C ASP A 129 18.77 0.29 2.73
N LEU A 130 18.28 -0.96 2.84
CA LEU A 130 16.93 -1.24 3.31
C LEU A 130 16.70 -0.84 4.77
N GLN A 131 17.72 -0.94 5.62
CA GLN A 131 17.66 -0.48 7.01
C GLN A 131 17.60 1.04 7.11
N GLU A 132 18.37 1.75 6.27
CA GLU A 132 18.35 3.21 6.17
C GLU A 132 16.98 3.72 5.71
N GLN A 133 16.45 3.18 4.61
CA GLN A 133 15.11 3.51 4.12
C GLN A 133 14.01 3.26 5.16
N LEU A 134 14.13 2.18 5.95
CA LEU A 134 13.20 1.90 7.05
C LEU A 134 13.32 2.91 8.20
N HIS A 135 14.54 3.35 8.50
CA HIS A 135 14.79 4.36 9.53
C HIS A 135 14.14 5.69 9.13
N GLU A 136 14.45 6.17 7.93
CA GLU A 136 13.89 7.41 7.38
C GLU A 136 12.36 7.39 7.41
N LEU A 137 11.72 6.33 6.89
CA LEU A 137 10.26 6.20 6.92
C LEU A 137 9.66 6.15 8.32
N SER A 138 10.43 5.67 9.31
CA SER A 138 9.99 5.65 10.70
C SER A 138 10.13 7.02 11.36
N GLU A 139 11.08 7.86 10.92
CA GLU A 139 11.24 9.24 11.36
C GLU A 139 10.14 10.16 10.79
N PHE A 140 9.69 9.89 9.56
CA PHE A 140 8.57 10.60 8.94
C PHE A 140 7.17 10.14 9.44
N SER A 141 7.09 9.15 10.34
CA SER A 141 5.83 8.81 10.98
C SER A 141 5.49 9.89 12.03
N PRO A 142 4.33 10.60 11.93
CA PRO A 142 4.02 11.77 12.75
C PRO A 142 3.68 11.45 14.22
N ALA A 143 4.21 10.36 14.78
CA ALA A 143 4.05 10.01 16.18
C ALA A 143 4.94 10.86 17.13
N ARG A 144 5.71 11.82 16.60
CA ARG A 144 6.55 12.71 17.40
C ARG A 144 6.25 14.20 17.15
N VAL A 145 4.98 14.56 17.24
CA VAL A 145 4.53 15.95 17.43
C VAL A 145 3.40 15.98 18.48
N ALA A 146 3.66 15.37 19.64
CA ALA A 146 2.79 15.46 20.81
C ALA A 146 3.64 15.44 22.09
N ASP A 147 4.61 16.34 22.17
CA ASP A 147 5.18 16.83 23.43
C ASP A 147 5.86 18.17 23.11
N GLY A 148 5.26 19.26 23.58
CA GLY A 148 5.66 20.64 23.38
C GLY A 148 4.71 21.57 24.10
#